data_AF-A0A5J6WE57-F1
#
_entry.id   AF-A0A5J6WE57-F1
#
_cell.length_a   1.000
_cell.length_b   1.000
_cell.length_c   1.000
_cell.angle_alpha   90.00
_cell.angle_beta   90.00
_cell.angle_gamma   90.00
#
_symmetry.space_group_name_H-M   'P 1'
#
loop_
_entity.id
_entity.type
_entity.pdbx_description
1 polymer ?
#
loop_
_entity_poly.entity_id
_entity_poly.type
_entity_poly.pdbx_seq_one_letter_code
_entity_poly.pdbx_strand_id
1 'polypeptide(L)'
;MANLKDIYSKPNRFYFLGVPIDVFDSRSKLISRFAYLSGHPYHSIVIFIGLKAFLKVLIFKKFRNHIKNSSLVFLNSKIVRFFFRIFKRVNIDCYDSNTVLLILMGILENAHKTCYIIDKDKVISKKKFLRLKESHKEISFIGYYDLKAVKRNKEMFFANINKLTPSVIISFCNDRYLENLFYENKFSIRTNLSVFL
;
A
#
# COMPACT_ATOMS: atom_id res chain seq x y z
N MET A 1 -24.71 -0.51 19.70
CA MET A 1 -23.54 0.39 19.57
C MET A 1 -22.29 -0.47 19.44
N ALA A 2 -21.72 -0.61 18.24
CA ALA A 2 -20.45 -1.32 18.07
C ALA A 2 -19.34 -0.53 18.76
N ASN A 3 -18.56 -1.21 19.60
CA ASN A 3 -17.44 -0.61 20.33
C ASN A 3 -16.49 0.05 19.32
N LEU A 4 -16.20 1.35 19.45
CA LEU A 4 -15.25 2.06 18.58
C LEU A 4 -13.87 1.37 18.57
N LYS A 5 -13.51 0.63 19.63
CA LYS A 5 -12.31 -0.22 19.70
C LYS A 5 -12.37 -1.45 18.77
N ASP A 6 -13.55 -2.01 18.49
CA ASP A 6 -13.73 -3.16 17.59
C ASP A 6 -13.79 -2.76 16.12
N ILE A 7 -14.17 -1.51 15.81
CA ILE A 7 -14.24 -0.99 14.45
C ILE A 7 -12.83 -0.77 13.88
N TYR A 8 -11.87 -0.35 14.71
CA TYR A 8 -10.47 -0.14 14.29
C TYR A 8 -9.57 -1.31 14.69
N SER A 9 -9.91 -2.52 14.24
CA SER A 9 -9.11 -3.71 14.57
C SER A 9 -7.66 -3.54 14.09
N LYS A 10 -6.74 -3.53 15.04
CA LYS A 10 -5.31 -3.64 14.73
C LYS A 10 -5.07 -5.04 14.16
N PRO A 11 -4.20 -5.19 13.15
CA PRO A 11 -3.82 -6.50 12.67
C PRO A 11 -3.11 -7.30 13.77
N ASN A 12 -3.25 -8.61 13.72
CA ASN A 12 -2.34 -9.53 14.38
C ASN A 12 -1.02 -9.54 13.62
N ARG A 13 0.00 -8.91 14.19
CA ARG A 13 1.33 -8.76 13.56
C ARG A 13 2.24 -9.91 13.96
N PHE A 14 2.53 -10.79 13.01
CA PHE A 14 3.47 -11.90 13.17
C PHE A 14 4.86 -11.52 12.67
N TYR A 15 5.91 -12.03 13.31
CA TYR A 15 7.27 -11.86 12.82
C TYR A 15 7.78 -13.17 12.20
N PHE A 16 8.09 -13.13 10.90
CA PHE A 16 8.69 -14.23 10.17
C PHE A 16 10.09 -13.84 9.72
N LEU A 17 11.11 -14.46 10.31
CA LEU A 17 12.53 -14.12 10.10
C LEU A 17 12.81 -12.61 10.28
N GLY A 18 12.16 -11.98 11.26
CA GLY A 18 12.30 -10.56 11.57
C GLY A 18 11.49 -9.61 10.68
N VAL A 19 10.76 -10.13 9.68
CA VAL A 19 9.81 -9.37 8.84
C VAL A 19 8.44 -9.35 9.52
N PRO A 20 7.86 -8.18 9.83
CA PRO A 20 6.49 -8.09 10.31
C PRO A 20 5.52 -8.42 9.18
N ILE A 21 4.55 -9.31 9.44
CA ILE A 21 3.47 -9.68 8.53
C ILE A 21 2.15 -9.44 9.27
N ASP A 22 1.30 -8.61 8.70
CA ASP A 22 0.00 -8.25 9.27
C ASP A 22 -1.10 -9.20 8.79
N VAL A 23 -1.86 -9.74 9.75
CA VAL A 23 -2.95 -10.70 9.53
C VAL A 23 -4.21 -10.19 10.20
N PHE A 24 -5.36 -10.43 9.57
CA PHE A 24 -6.67 -10.03 10.08
C PHE A 24 -7.57 -11.25 10.22
N ASP A 25 -8.31 -11.33 11.33
CA ASP A 25 -9.18 -12.48 11.60
C ASP A 25 -10.32 -12.63 10.59
N SER A 26 -10.68 -11.54 9.90
CA SER A 26 -11.73 -11.55 8.87
C SER A 26 -11.47 -10.53 7.77
N ARG A 27 -12.10 -10.77 6.61
CA ARG A 27 -12.11 -9.81 5.49
C ARG A 27 -12.78 -8.48 5.88
N SER A 28 -13.81 -8.51 6.73
CA SER A 28 -14.49 -7.29 7.19
C SER A 28 -13.55 -6.40 8.02
N LYS A 29 -12.72 -7.00 8.89
CA LYS A 29 -11.69 -6.28 9.65
C LYS A 29 -10.64 -5.64 8.73
N LEU A 30 -10.20 -6.35 7.69
CA LEU A 30 -9.28 -5.82 6.68
C LEU A 30 -9.87 -4.62 5.94
N ILE A 31 -11.11 -4.74 5.46
CA ILE A 31 -11.83 -3.66 4.76
C ILE A 31 -11.95 -2.43 5.67
N SER A 32 -12.40 -2.62 6.92
CA SER A 32 -12.54 -1.53 7.88
C SER A 32 -11.20 -0.86 8.19
N ARG A 33 -10.13 -1.63 8.29
CA ARG A 33 -8.78 -1.09 8.48
C ARG A 33 -8.35 -0.22 7.31
N PHE A 34 -8.57 -0.66 6.07
CA PHE A 34 -8.24 0.16 4.90
C PHE A 34 -9.09 1.42 4.80
N ALA A 35 -10.39 1.34 5.10
CA ALA A 35 -11.28 2.50 5.15
C ALA A 35 -10.83 3.52 6.21
N TYR A 36 -10.35 3.03 7.36
CA TYR A 36 -9.73 3.89 8.37
C TYR A 36 -8.45 4.55 7.85
N LEU A 37 -7.52 3.77 7.29
CA LEU A 37 -6.23 4.31 6.83
C LEU A 37 -6.38 5.34 5.71
N SER A 38 -7.37 5.17 4.81
CA SER A 38 -7.65 6.15 3.75
C SER A 38 -8.37 7.41 4.22
N GLY A 39 -8.94 7.41 5.45
CA GLY A 39 -9.59 8.57 6.07
C GLY A 39 -8.77 9.21 7.20
N HIS A 40 -7.70 8.58 7.66
CA HIS A 40 -6.94 9.02 8.83
C HIS A 40 -5.99 10.20 8.46
N PRO A 41 -5.89 11.27 9.27
CA PRO A 41 -5.11 12.46 8.92
C PRO A 41 -3.60 12.21 8.83
N TYR A 42 -3.09 11.11 9.39
CA TYR A 42 -1.68 10.74 9.28
C TYR A 42 -1.43 9.80 8.10
N HIS A 43 -0.42 10.13 7.30
CA HIS A 43 -0.01 9.30 6.18
C HIS A 43 0.39 7.89 6.64
N SER A 44 -0.27 6.91 6.04
CA SER A 44 -0.08 5.49 6.25
C SER A 44 0.55 4.82 5.04
N ILE A 45 1.47 3.89 5.29
CA ILE A 45 2.19 3.18 4.23
C ILE A 45 1.87 1.69 4.33
N VAL A 46 1.44 1.10 3.21
CA VAL A 46 1.14 -0.33 3.08
C VAL A 46 2.06 -0.95 2.05
N ILE A 47 2.73 -2.05 2.40
CA ILE A 47 3.73 -2.69 1.53
C ILE A 47 3.41 -4.15 1.29
N PHE A 48 3.59 -4.58 0.04
CA PHE A 48 3.56 -5.96 -0.38
C PHE A 48 4.97 -6.48 -0.66
N ILE A 49 5.43 -7.40 0.18
CA ILE A 49 6.79 -7.95 0.13
C ILE A 49 6.82 -9.19 -0.77
N GLY A 50 7.43 -9.04 -1.95
CA GLY A 50 7.81 -10.17 -2.81
C GLY A 50 9.07 -10.90 -2.31
N LEU A 51 9.45 -12.00 -2.99
CA LEU A 51 10.59 -12.84 -2.59
C LEU A 51 11.91 -12.04 -2.54
N LYS A 52 12.19 -11.23 -3.58
CA LYS A 52 13.40 -10.40 -3.64
C LYS A 52 13.47 -9.39 -2.50
N ALA A 53 12.35 -8.75 -2.17
CA ALA A 53 12.26 -7.82 -1.05
C ALA A 53 12.45 -8.58 0.28
N PHE A 54 11.82 -9.74 0.44
CA PHE A 54 11.95 -10.59 1.63
C PHE A 54 13.41 -10.95 1.92
N LEU A 55 14.15 -11.44 0.91
CA LEU A 55 15.58 -11.75 1.04
C LEU A 55 16.40 -10.52 1.42
N LYS A 56 16.08 -9.35 0.87
CA LYS A 56 16.74 -8.09 1.26
C LYS A 56 16.48 -7.72 2.72
N VAL A 57 15.31 -8.04 3.29
CA VAL A 57 15.04 -7.77 4.73
C VAL A 57 15.98 -8.57 5.64
N LEU A 58 16.35 -9.77 5.20
CA LEU A 58 17.26 -10.64 5.95
C LEU A 58 18.67 -10.04 5.98
N ILE A 59 19.10 -9.41 4.89
CA ILE A 59 20.47 -8.89 4.73
C ILE A 59 20.60 -7.42 5.18
N PHE A 60 19.66 -6.55 4.84
CA PHE A 60 19.81 -5.09 4.97
C PHE A 60 19.02 -4.50 6.14
N LYS A 61 19.71 -4.12 7.22
CA LYS A 61 19.11 -3.52 8.43
C LYS A 61 18.28 -2.25 8.13
N LYS A 62 18.77 -1.35 7.27
CA LYS A 62 18.03 -0.12 6.89
C LYS A 62 16.67 -0.45 6.26
N PHE A 63 16.66 -1.41 5.32
CA PHE A 63 15.42 -1.84 4.65
C PHE A 63 14.46 -2.53 5.63
N ARG A 64 14.98 -3.35 6.55
CA ARG A 64 14.20 -3.94 7.64
C ARG A 64 13.51 -2.88 8.51
N ASN A 65 14.20 -1.80 8.85
CA ASN A 65 13.62 -0.73 9.66
C ASN A 65 12.49 0.00 8.91
N HIS A 66 12.61 0.21 7.60
CA HIS A 66 11.53 0.81 6.80
C HIS A 66 10.26 -0.05 6.86
N ILE A 67 10.40 -1.35 6.63
CA ILE A 67 9.27 -2.30 6.69
C ILE A 67 8.66 -2.37 8.10
N LYS A 68 9.48 -2.32 9.16
CA LYS A 68 8.96 -2.28 10.54
C LYS A 68 8.09 -1.06 10.82
N ASN A 69 8.38 0.06 10.16
CA ASN A 69 7.68 1.32 10.31
C ASN A 69 6.47 1.47 9.35
N SER A 70 6.18 0.47 8.51
CA SER A 70 4.95 0.44 7.70
C SER A 70 3.70 0.33 8.56
N SER A 71 2.61 0.96 8.11
CA SER A 71 1.29 0.84 8.72
C SER A 71 0.73 -0.57 8.55
N LEU A 72 0.89 -1.17 7.35
CA LEU A 72 0.59 -2.58 7.10
C LEU A 72 1.65 -3.24 6.21
N VAL A 73 1.91 -4.53 6.45
CA VAL A 73 2.86 -5.32 5.66
C VAL A 73 2.24 -6.67 5.29
N PHE A 74 2.15 -6.93 4.00
CA PHE A 74 1.65 -8.20 3.45
C PHE A 74 2.75 -8.93 2.68
N LEU A 75 2.66 -10.25 2.61
CA LEU A 75 3.52 -11.06 1.74
C LEU A 75 2.87 -11.18 0.37
N ASN A 76 3.59 -10.96 -0.73
CA ASN A 76 3.07 -11.17 -2.09
C ASN A 76 3.60 -12.46 -2.75
N SER A 77 4.73 -12.98 -2.27
CA SER A 77 5.31 -14.21 -2.82
C SER A 77 4.61 -15.46 -2.33
N LYS A 78 4.07 -16.27 -3.26
CA LYS A 78 3.47 -17.58 -2.97
C LYS A 78 4.40 -18.49 -2.17
N ILE A 79 5.69 -18.52 -2.51
CA ILE A 79 6.71 -19.33 -1.84
C ILE A 79 6.88 -18.88 -0.39
N VAL A 80 7.04 -17.58 -0.16
CA VAL A 80 7.22 -17.05 1.21
C VAL A 80 5.96 -17.27 2.05
N ARG A 81 4.76 -17.14 1.46
CA ARG A 81 3.50 -17.46 2.14
C ARG A 81 3.37 -18.92 2.50
N PHE A 82 3.78 -19.82 1.61
CA PHE A 82 3.77 -21.26 1.88
C PHE A 82 4.63 -21.59 3.11
N PHE A 83 5.87 -21.09 3.15
CA PHE A 83 6.73 -21.26 4.31
C PHE A 83 6.15 -20.59 5.56
N PHE A 84 5.66 -19.35 5.45
CA PHE A 84 5.01 -18.66 6.56
C PHE A 84 3.87 -19.48 7.15
N ARG A 85 3.00 -20.06 6.30
CA ARG A 85 1.88 -20.90 6.71
C ARG A 85 2.36 -22.15 7.45
N ILE A 86 3.42 -22.80 6.99
CA ILE A 86 4.00 -23.97 7.67
C ILE A 86 4.53 -23.58 9.05
N PHE A 87 5.32 -22.52 9.15
CA PHE A 87 5.99 -22.14 10.39
C PHE A 87 5.08 -21.45 11.41
N LYS A 88 4.10 -20.67 10.95
CA LYS A 88 3.19 -19.91 11.82
C LYS A 88 1.82 -20.55 11.97
N ARG A 89 1.48 -21.55 11.15
CA ARG A 89 0.15 -22.19 11.10
C ARG A 89 -0.98 -21.19 10.85
N VAL A 90 -0.69 -20.12 10.10
CA VAL A 90 -1.64 -19.06 9.74
C VAL A 90 -1.77 -19.00 8.23
N ASN A 91 -3.00 -19.04 7.72
CA ASN A 91 -3.28 -18.85 6.31
C ASN A 91 -3.37 -17.36 5.97
N ILE A 92 -2.57 -16.93 4.99
CA ILE A 92 -2.48 -15.54 4.53
C ILE A 92 -2.70 -15.42 3.01
N ASP A 93 -3.25 -16.46 2.38
CA ASP A 93 -3.41 -16.52 0.93
C ASP A 93 -4.42 -15.47 0.41
N CYS A 94 -5.35 -15.03 1.26
CA CYS A 94 -6.34 -14.01 0.95
C CYS A 94 -5.79 -12.57 0.88
N TYR A 95 -4.50 -12.36 1.18
CA TYR A 95 -3.86 -11.03 1.16
C TYR A 95 -2.95 -10.82 -0.05
N ASP A 96 -3.29 -11.34 -1.22
CA ASP A 96 -2.58 -10.96 -2.45
C ASP A 96 -2.88 -9.54 -2.93
N SER A 97 -1.91 -9.00 -3.65
CA SER A 97 -1.94 -7.62 -4.12
C SER A 97 -3.18 -7.34 -4.96
N ASN A 98 -3.69 -8.31 -5.73
CA ASN A 98 -4.89 -8.12 -6.54
C ASN A 98 -6.14 -8.15 -5.66
N THR A 99 -6.26 -9.10 -4.74
CA THR A 99 -7.39 -9.15 -3.80
C THR A 99 -7.48 -7.88 -2.96
N VAL A 100 -6.34 -7.38 -2.45
CA VAL A 100 -6.31 -6.14 -1.67
C VAL A 100 -6.55 -4.91 -2.55
N LEU A 101 -6.05 -4.90 -3.79
CA LEU A 101 -6.38 -3.85 -4.75
C LEU A 101 -7.89 -3.76 -4.98
N LEU A 102 -8.58 -4.89 -5.17
CA LEU A 102 -10.04 -4.91 -5.34
C LEU A 102 -10.77 -4.38 -4.10
N ILE A 103 -10.29 -4.76 -2.90
CA ILE A 103 -10.82 -4.20 -1.64
C ILE A 103 -10.63 -2.68 -1.60
N LEU A 104 -9.44 -2.18 -1.97
CA LEU A 104 -9.15 -0.75 -2.02
C LEU A 104 -10.05 -0.03 -3.02
N MET A 105 -10.23 -0.56 -4.22
CA MET A 105 -11.12 0.05 -5.23
C MET A 105 -12.55 0.18 -4.69
N GLY A 106 -13.10 -0.90 -4.11
CA GLY A 106 -14.45 -0.85 -3.53
C GLY A 106 -14.59 0.13 -2.35
N ILE A 107 -13.53 0.35 -1.57
CA ILE A 107 -13.52 1.38 -0.52
C ILE A 107 -13.50 2.78 -1.13
N LEU A 108 -12.70 3.01 -2.17
CA LEU A 108 -12.57 4.31 -2.81
C LEU A 108 -13.85 4.72 -3.54
N GLU A 109 -14.54 3.77 -4.18
CA GLU A 109 -15.83 3.98 -4.85
C GLU A 109 -16.88 4.47 -3.87
N ASN A 110 -17.02 3.78 -2.73
CA ASN A 110 -18.05 4.11 -1.73
C ASN A 110 -17.78 5.40 -0.94
N ALA A 111 -16.55 5.91 -0.97
CA ALA A 111 -16.12 7.04 -0.15
C ALA A 111 -15.75 8.30 -0.97
N HIS A 112 -15.98 8.29 -2.29
CA HIS A 112 -15.64 9.35 -3.24
C HIS A 112 -14.23 9.91 -3.05
N LYS A 113 -13.29 9.03 -2.75
CA LYS A 113 -11.89 9.39 -2.44
C LYS A 113 -11.10 9.61 -3.72
N THR A 114 -10.13 10.53 -3.65
CA THR A 114 -9.25 10.82 -4.78
C THR A 114 -8.07 9.84 -4.82
N CYS A 115 -7.71 9.39 -6.02
CA CYS A 115 -6.65 8.41 -6.21
C CYS A 115 -5.61 8.87 -7.25
N TYR A 116 -4.33 8.74 -6.90
CA TYR A 116 -3.21 8.78 -7.84
C TYR A 116 -2.66 7.37 -8.05
N ILE A 117 -2.13 7.11 -9.25
CA ILE A 117 -1.38 5.88 -9.51
C ILE A 117 0.06 6.17 -9.95
N ILE A 118 0.97 5.27 -9.60
CA ILE A 118 2.37 5.32 -10.02
C ILE A 118 2.74 3.97 -10.64
N ASP A 119 3.43 4.00 -11.78
CA ASP A 119 3.97 2.79 -12.41
C ASP A 119 5.38 3.03 -12.99
N LYS A 120 5.97 2.02 -13.63
CA LYS A 120 7.36 2.02 -14.10
C LYS A 120 7.64 3.06 -15.19
N ASP A 121 6.74 3.21 -16.15
CA ASP A 121 6.89 4.12 -17.28
C ASP A 121 5.57 4.77 -17.69
N LYS A 122 5.68 5.88 -18.42
CA LYS A 122 4.56 6.75 -18.79
C LYS A 122 3.46 6.04 -19.57
N VAL A 123 3.82 5.12 -20.48
CA VAL A 123 2.86 4.42 -21.33
C VAL A 123 2.07 3.42 -20.50
N ILE A 124 2.75 2.65 -19.66
CA ILE A 124 2.10 1.70 -18.73
C ILE A 124 1.22 2.45 -17.73
N SER A 125 1.72 3.53 -17.12
CA SER A 125 0.94 4.34 -16.18
C SER A 125 -0.33 4.88 -16.83
N LYS A 126 -0.24 5.46 -18.04
CA LYS A 126 -1.42 5.98 -18.77
C LYS A 126 -2.42 4.87 -19.09
N LYS A 127 -1.95 3.72 -19.58
CA LYS A 127 -2.82 2.59 -19.94
C LYS A 127 -3.58 2.03 -18.73
N LYS A 128 -2.91 1.86 -17.59
CA LYS A 128 -3.56 1.40 -16.35
C LYS A 128 -4.52 2.45 -15.80
N PHE A 129 -4.13 3.72 -15.82
CA PHE A 129 -4.99 4.83 -15.40
C PHE A 129 -6.32 4.82 -16.15
N LEU A 130 -6.28 4.74 -17.48
CA LEU A 130 -7.49 4.73 -18.31
C LEU A 130 -8.37 3.52 -17.98
N ARG A 131 -7.80 2.32 -17.90
CA ARG A 131 -8.54 1.09 -17.57
C ARG A 131 -9.21 1.16 -16.19
N LEU A 132 -8.48 1.65 -15.18
CA LEU A 132 -9.02 1.79 -13.82
C LEU A 132 -10.14 2.84 -13.78
N LYS A 133 -9.96 3.97 -14.46
CA LYS A 133 -10.97 5.02 -14.56
C LYS A 133 -12.23 4.55 -15.29
N GLU A 134 -12.08 3.73 -16.32
CA GLU A 134 -13.22 3.12 -17.05
C GLU A 134 -13.97 2.09 -16.20
N SER A 135 -13.23 1.31 -15.42
CA SER A 135 -13.79 0.20 -14.63
C SER A 135 -14.40 0.65 -13.30
N HIS A 136 -13.93 1.78 -12.74
CA HIS A 136 -14.33 2.30 -11.44
C HIS A 136 -14.72 3.78 -11.54
N LYS A 137 -15.89 4.04 -12.13
CA LYS A 137 -16.36 5.40 -12.49
C LYS A 137 -16.58 6.31 -11.29
N GLU A 138 -16.89 5.75 -10.12
CA GLU A 138 -17.15 6.49 -8.88
C GLU A 138 -15.85 6.93 -8.17
N ILE A 139 -14.70 6.38 -8.57
CA ILE A 139 -13.40 6.82 -8.03
C ILE A 139 -12.92 8.06 -8.79
N SER A 140 -12.59 9.11 -8.03
CA SER A 140 -11.95 10.30 -8.60
C SER A 140 -10.46 10.05 -8.84
N PHE A 141 -10.13 9.46 -9.98
CA PHE A 141 -8.74 9.32 -10.43
C PHE A 141 -8.20 10.68 -10.92
N ILE A 142 -7.35 11.30 -10.10
CA ILE A 142 -6.84 12.67 -10.33
C ILE A 142 -5.53 12.70 -11.14
N GLY A 143 -4.95 11.54 -11.42
CA GLY A 143 -3.93 11.38 -12.46
C GLY A 143 -3.01 10.19 -12.24
N TYR A 144 -1.85 10.24 -12.91
CA TYR A 144 -0.84 9.20 -12.84
C TYR A 144 0.56 9.78 -12.93
N TYR A 145 1.54 9.06 -12.36
CA TYR A 145 2.96 9.32 -12.53
C TYR A 145 3.67 8.09 -13.09
N ASP A 146 4.78 8.32 -13.76
CA ASP A 146 5.77 7.29 -14.00
C ASP A 146 6.99 7.48 -13.09
N LEU A 147 7.58 6.37 -12.68
CA LEU A 147 8.69 6.33 -11.76
C LEU A 147 9.92 7.10 -12.27
N LYS A 148 10.15 7.13 -13.59
CA LYS A 148 11.28 7.89 -14.17
C LYS A 148 11.07 9.39 -13.97
N ALA A 149 9.87 9.90 -14.17
CA ALA A 149 9.52 11.29 -13.90
C ALA A 149 9.68 11.64 -12.41
N VAL A 150 9.21 10.76 -11.50
CA VAL A 150 9.37 10.96 -10.04
C VAL A 150 10.86 11.01 -9.65
N LYS A 151 11.71 10.18 -10.26
CA LYS A 151 13.17 10.18 -10.03
C LYS A 151 13.85 11.44 -10.55
N ARG A 152 13.39 11.97 -11.70
CA ARG A 152 13.97 13.17 -12.31
C ARG A 152 13.63 14.45 -11.55
N ASN A 153 12.40 14.57 -11.03
CA ASN A 153 11.96 15.78 -10.34
C ASN A 153 11.07 15.46 -9.13
N LYS A 154 11.71 15.06 -8.02
CA LYS A 154 11.04 14.72 -6.76
C LYS A 154 10.26 15.91 -6.17
N GLU A 155 10.78 17.13 -6.34
CA GLU A 155 10.23 18.34 -5.72
C GLU A 155 8.90 18.72 -6.38
N MET A 156 8.87 18.72 -7.72
CA MET A 156 7.64 18.93 -8.47
C MET A 156 6.61 17.84 -8.20
N PHE A 157 7.04 16.58 -8.08
CA PHE A 157 6.16 15.48 -7.68
C PHE A 157 5.49 15.76 -6.33
N PHE A 158 6.26 16.08 -5.28
CA PHE A 158 5.69 16.39 -3.98
C PHE A 158 4.86 17.67 -3.94
N ALA A 159 5.27 18.71 -4.67
CA ALA A 159 4.48 19.94 -4.80
C ALA A 159 3.09 19.63 -5.39
N ASN A 160 3.01 18.80 -6.42
CA ASN A 160 1.75 18.40 -7.02
C ASN A 160 0.91 17.52 -6.08
N ILE A 161 1.51 16.54 -5.40
CA ILE A 161 0.80 15.71 -4.41
C ILE A 161 0.26 16.60 -3.29
N ASN A 162 1.04 17.57 -2.80
CA ASN A 162 0.63 18.44 -1.71
C ASN A 162 -0.40 19.50 -2.13
N LYS A 163 -0.42 19.88 -3.41
CA LYS A 163 -1.42 20.78 -3.99
C LYS A 163 -2.76 20.08 -4.20
N LEU A 164 -2.74 18.84 -4.68
CA LEU A 164 -3.95 18.11 -5.08
C LEU A 164 -4.47 17.16 -4.00
N THR A 165 -3.66 16.90 -2.97
CA THR A 165 -4.00 16.14 -1.76
C THR A 165 -4.78 14.84 -2.06
N PRO A 166 -4.21 13.89 -2.83
CA PRO A 166 -4.86 12.60 -3.04
C PRO A 166 -5.17 11.93 -1.69
N SER A 167 -6.34 11.34 -1.58
CA SER A 167 -6.64 10.48 -0.43
C SER A 167 -5.73 9.25 -0.44
N VAL A 168 -5.54 8.65 -1.62
CA VAL A 168 -4.75 7.43 -1.79
C VAL A 168 -3.79 7.52 -2.97
N ILE A 169 -2.58 6.99 -2.79
CA ILE A 169 -1.60 6.77 -3.85
C ILE A 169 -1.34 5.27 -3.99
N ILE A 170 -1.50 4.73 -5.18
CA ILE A 170 -1.25 3.32 -5.47
C ILE A 170 -0.04 3.19 -6.39
N SER A 171 1.03 2.58 -5.90
CA SER A 171 2.17 2.20 -6.70
C SER A 171 1.99 0.77 -7.22
N PHE A 172 1.94 0.63 -8.54
CA PHE A 172 1.99 -0.65 -9.24
C PHE A 172 3.42 -1.08 -9.59
N CYS A 173 4.42 -0.31 -9.16
CA CYS A 173 5.81 -0.67 -9.28
C CYS A 173 6.44 -0.87 -7.90
N ASN A 174 6.99 -2.06 -7.68
CA ASN A 174 7.83 -2.35 -6.53
C ASN A 174 9.23 -1.78 -6.80
N ASP A 175 9.49 -0.57 -6.32
CA ASP A 175 10.76 0.14 -6.47
C ASP A 175 11.23 0.73 -5.14
N ARG A 176 12.47 0.38 -4.77
CA ARG A 176 13.09 0.77 -3.50
C ARG A 176 13.23 2.29 -3.36
N TYR A 177 13.49 3.01 -4.45
CA TYR A 177 13.63 4.46 -4.38
C TYR A 177 12.27 5.08 -4.02
N LEU A 178 11.18 4.62 -4.64
CA LEU A 178 9.85 5.15 -4.34
C LEU A 178 9.41 4.85 -2.90
N GLU A 179 9.60 3.61 -2.44
CA GLU A 179 9.32 3.25 -1.04
C GLU A 179 10.09 4.15 -0.07
N ASN A 180 11.42 4.28 -0.25
CA ASN A 180 12.26 5.13 0.60
C ASN A 180 11.81 6.60 0.56
N LEU A 181 11.48 7.11 -0.63
CA LEU A 181 11.05 8.49 -0.83
C LEU A 181 9.81 8.81 0.01
N PHE A 182 8.83 7.90 0.04
CA PHE A 182 7.61 8.06 0.83
C PHE A 182 7.85 7.89 2.33
N TYR A 183 8.79 7.03 2.73
CA TYR A 183 9.20 6.89 4.13
C TYR A 183 9.87 8.13 4.68
N GLU A 184 10.88 8.63 3.97
CA GLU A 184 11.66 9.79 4.39
C GLU A 184 10.79 11.06 4.44
N ASN A 185 9.71 11.11 3.65
CA ASN A 185 8.77 12.23 3.56
C ASN A 185 7.40 11.94 4.20
N LYS A 186 7.31 10.94 5.08
CA LYS A 186 6.02 10.48 5.64
C LYS A 186 5.22 11.61 6.30
N PHE A 187 5.90 12.57 6.93
CA PHE A 187 5.27 13.70 7.64
C PHE A 187 5.02 14.94 6.76
N SER A 188 5.61 15.01 5.57
CA SER A 188 5.49 16.17 4.66
C SER A 188 4.52 15.94 3.50
N ILE A 189 4.22 14.68 3.18
CA ILE A 189 3.29 14.32 2.11
C ILE A 189 1.83 14.41 2.58
N ARG A 190 1.02 15.20 1.87
CA ARG A 190 -0.42 15.36 2.13
C ARG A 190 -1.23 14.29 1.40
N THR A 191 -1.12 13.07 1.89
CA THR A 191 -1.96 11.93 1.48
C THR A 191 -2.26 11.04 2.68
N ASN A 192 -3.43 10.41 2.71
CA ASN A 192 -3.79 9.54 3.84
C ASN A 192 -3.11 8.18 3.73
N LEU A 193 -3.05 7.61 2.52
CA LEU A 193 -2.61 6.23 2.32
C LEU A 193 -1.78 6.06 1.05
N SER A 194 -0.59 5.46 1.20
CA SER A 194 0.22 4.98 0.09
C SER A 194 0.33 3.46 0.10
N VAL A 195 0.02 2.83 -1.02
CA VAL A 195 0.01 1.35 -1.17
C VAL A 195 1.00 0.94 -2.24
N PHE A 196 1.96 0.10 -1.87
CA PHE A 196 3.01 -0.42 -2.75
C PHE A 196 2.76 -1.90 -3.05
N LEU A 197 2.23 -2.20 -4.25
CA LEU A 197 1.81 -3.54 -4.69
C LEU A 197 2.96 -4.39 -5.25
#